data_AF-A0A4Q5TBD0-F1
#
_entry.id   AF-A0A4Q5TBD0-F1
#
_cell.length_a   1.000
_cell.length_b   1.000
_cell.length_c   1.000
_cell.angle_alpha   90.00
_cell.angle_beta   90.00
_cell.angle_gamma   90.00
#
_symmetry.space_group_name_H-M   'P 1'
#
loop_
_entity.id
_entity.type
_entity.pdbx_description
1 polymer ?
#
loop_
_entity_poly.entity_id
_entity_poly.type
_entity_poly.pdbx_seq_one_letter_code
_entity_poly.pdbx_strand_id
1 'polypeptide(L)'
;MQNYQGFENWLKGNQYVSWKTYLSFMKQIENTLMVKDFDKIRSVTVLEQLFKQLESNRAFTARSKSDKDNILSGFRAYIKYIKWIKENK
;
A
#
# COMPACT_ATOMS: atom_id res chain seq x y z
N MET A 1 3.44 -9.37 -14.44
CA MET A 1 2.85 -8.75 -13.23
C MET A 1 3.04 -9.71 -12.04
N GLN A 2 4.24 -9.78 -11.45
CA GLN A 2 4.53 -10.68 -10.31
C GLN A 2 4.56 -9.97 -8.94
N ASN A 3 4.65 -8.63 -8.92
CA ASN A 3 4.75 -7.87 -7.68
C ASN A 3 3.39 -7.88 -6.95
N TYR A 4 3.40 -8.08 -5.62
CA TYR A 4 2.22 -8.12 -4.73
C TYR A 4 1.32 -9.37 -4.71
N GLN A 5 1.73 -10.51 -5.28
CA GLN A 5 0.90 -11.73 -5.28
C GLN A 5 0.40 -12.16 -3.89
N GLY A 6 1.27 -12.08 -2.86
CA GLY A 6 0.86 -12.41 -1.50
C GLY A 6 -0.18 -11.44 -0.92
N PHE A 7 -0.07 -10.14 -1.26
CA PHE A 7 -1.05 -9.14 -0.86
C PHE A 7 -2.38 -9.33 -1.60
N GLU A 8 -2.34 -9.66 -2.89
CA GLU A 8 -3.52 -10.01 -3.67
C GLU A 8 -4.28 -11.20 -3.06
N ASN A 9 -3.57 -12.28 -2.73
CA ASN A 9 -4.17 -13.45 -2.11
C ASN A 9 -4.79 -13.11 -0.75
N TRP A 10 -4.11 -12.30 0.05
CA TRP A 10 -4.62 -11.85 1.34
C TRP A 10 -5.89 -10.98 1.19
N LEU A 11 -5.92 -10.05 0.23
CA LEU A 11 -7.11 -9.24 -0.06
C LEU A 11 -8.30 -10.11 -0.46
N LYS A 12 -8.09 -11.08 -1.35
CA LYS A 12 -9.12 -12.04 -1.77
C LYS A 12 -9.63 -12.89 -0.61
N GLY A 13 -8.71 -13.42 0.21
CA GLY A 13 -9.06 -14.22 1.40
C GLY A 13 -9.84 -13.42 2.46
N ASN A 14 -9.61 -12.10 2.54
CA ASN A 14 -10.33 -11.20 3.44
C ASN A 14 -11.54 -10.50 2.78
N GLN A 15 -12.02 -11.02 1.64
CA GLN A 15 -13.23 -10.55 0.95
C GLN A 15 -13.22 -9.05 0.54
N TYR A 16 -12.06 -8.48 0.23
CA TYR A 16 -11.98 -7.13 -0.35
C TYR A 16 -12.49 -7.15 -1.80
N VAL A 17 -13.73 -6.73 -2.02
CA VAL A 17 -14.40 -6.71 -3.35
C VAL A 17 -13.57 -5.96 -4.39
N SER A 18 -12.93 -4.86 -3.99
CA SER A 18 -12.15 -3.99 -4.88
C SER A 18 -10.64 -4.30 -4.87
N TRP A 19 -10.22 -5.55 -4.64
CA TRP A 19 -8.80 -5.92 -4.51
C TRP A 19 -7.91 -5.43 -5.65
N LYS A 20 -8.41 -5.41 -6.90
CA LYS A 20 -7.68 -4.85 -8.06
C LYS A 20 -7.34 -3.37 -7.86
N THR A 21 -8.25 -2.60 -7.30
CA THR A 21 -8.08 -1.19 -6.99
C THR A 21 -7.00 -1.00 -5.92
N TYR A 22 -6.98 -1.84 -4.88
CA TYR A 22 -5.94 -1.82 -3.85
C TYR A 22 -4.54 -2.09 -4.43
N LEU A 23 -4.43 -3.05 -5.36
CA LEU A 23 -3.17 -3.29 -6.09
C LEU A 23 -2.77 -2.09 -6.97
N SER A 24 -3.75 -1.41 -7.59
CA SER A 24 -3.48 -0.20 -8.38
C SER A 24 -2.94 0.93 -7.50
N PHE A 25 -3.45 1.08 -6.27
CA PHE A 25 -2.94 2.08 -5.33
C PHE A 25 -1.49 1.80 -4.94
N MET A 26 -1.08 0.55 -4.81
CA MET A 26 0.32 0.22 -4.48
C MET A 26 1.28 0.73 -5.56
N LYS A 27 0.94 0.53 -6.83
CA LYS A 27 1.71 1.06 -7.96
C LYS A 27 1.76 2.58 -7.96
N GLN A 28 0.64 3.23 -7.63
CA GLN A 28 0.61 4.70 -7.53
C GLN A 28 1.51 5.22 -6.40
N ILE A 29 1.50 4.56 -5.24
CA ILE A 29 2.35 4.90 -4.09
C ILE A 29 3.82 4.72 -4.43
N GLU A 30 4.18 3.58 -5.02
CA GLU A 30 5.54 3.28 -5.49
C GLU A 30 6.07 4.40 -6.40
N ASN A 31 5.27 4.78 -7.42
CA ASN A 31 5.62 5.86 -8.34
C ASN A 31 5.68 7.23 -7.67
N THR A 32 4.79 7.51 -6.71
CA THR A 32 4.73 8.81 -6.02
C THR A 32 5.91 9.01 -5.07
N LEU A 33 6.36 7.93 -4.42
CA LEU A 33 7.48 7.96 -3.48
C LEU A 33 8.83 7.67 -4.15
N MET A 34 8.83 7.20 -5.40
CA MET A 34 10.03 6.78 -6.15
C MET A 34 10.86 5.72 -5.41
N VAL A 35 10.20 4.83 -4.69
CA VAL A 35 10.86 3.78 -3.89
C VAL A 35 11.00 2.52 -4.72
N LYS A 36 12.24 2.18 -5.08
CA LYS A 36 12.55 0.93 -5.78
C LYS A 36 12.22 -0.28 -4.90
N ASP A 37 11.72 -1.34 -5.51
CA ASP A 37 11.46 -2.63 -4.84
C ASP A 37 10.51 -2.49 -3.63
N PHE A 38 9.54 -1.57 -3.70
CA PHE A 38 8.60 -1.29 -2.61
C PHE A 38 7.87 -2.56 -2.13
N ASP A 39 7.53 -3.46 -3.05
CA ASP A 39 6.85 -4.73 -2.78
C ASP A 39 7.71 -5.73 -1.97
N LYS A 40 9.03 -5.49 -1.84
CA LYS A 40 9.96 -6.29 -1.04
C LYS A 40 10.11 -5.78 0.39
N ILE A 41 9.57 -4.58 0.72
CA ILE A 41 9.64 -4.05 2.08
C ILE A 41 8.79 -4.91 3.01
N ARG A 42 9.41 -5.47 4.05
CA ARG A 42 8.77 -6.29 5.09
C ARG A 42 8.77 -5.63 6.47
N SER A 43 9.46 -4.50 6.62
CA SER A 43 9.48 -3.75 7.88
C SER A 43 8.25 -2.84 7.98
N VAL A 44 7.40 -3.13 8.96
CA VAL A 44 6.22 -2.29 9.27
C VAL A 44 6.64 -0.86 9.59
N THR A 45 7.69 -0.67 10.37
CA THR A 45 8.19 0.67 10.74
C THR A 45 8.61 1.47 9.51
N VAL A 46 9.28 0.85 8.54
CA VAL A 46 9.66 1.51 7.28
C VAL A 46 8.41 1.88 6.49
N LEU A 47 7.41 1.00 6.41
CA LEU A 47 6.15 1.30 5.72
C LEU A 47 5.37 2.43 6.39
N GLU A 48 5.36 2.51 7.71
CA GLU A 48 4.73 3.60 8.46
C GLU A 48 5.47 4.94 8.27
N GLN A 49 6.79 4.93 8.10
CA GLN A 49 7.55 6.12 7.71
C GLN A 49 7.22 6.56 6.27
N LEU A 50 7.18 5.61 5.33
CA LEU A 50 6.79 5.88 3.94
C LEU A 50 5.34 6.39 3.83
N PHE A 51 4.45 5.91 4.71
CA PHE A 51 3.08 6.42 4.82
C PHE A 51 3.06 7.90 5.18
N LYS A 52 3.80 8.31 6.23
CA LYS A 52 3.93 9.73 6.62
C LYS A 52 4.60 10.58 5.53
N GLN A 53 5.57 10.01 4.81
CA GLN A 53 6.20 10.68 3.68
C GLN A 53 5.23 10.89 2.53
N LEU A 54 4.34 9.93 2.25
CA LEU A 54 3.30 10.08 1.24
C LEU A 54 2.34 11.21 1.60
N GLU A 55 1.91 11.29 2.85
CA GLU A 55 0.99 12.33 3.34
C GLU A 55 1.55 13.76 3.19
N SER A 56 2.87 13.91 3.23
CA SER A 56 3.55 15.20 3.03
C SER A 56 4.07 15.42 1.60
N ASN A 57 3.96 14.43 0.70
CA ASN A 57 4.47 14.53 -0.66
C ASN A 57 3.64 15.54 -1.49
N ARG A 58 4.31 16.50 -2.13
CA ARG A 58 3.65 17.57 -2.91
C ARG A 58 2.75 17.07 -4.04
N ALA A 59 3.18 16.04 -4.78
CA ALA A 59 2.39 15.48 -5.88
C ALA A 59 1.16 14.73 -5.35
N PHE A 60 1.29 14.09 -4.18
CA PHE A 60 0.18 13.44 -3.50
C PHE A 60 -0.82 14.44 -2.94
N THR A 61 -0.35 15.48 -2.23
CA THR A 61 -1.22 16.45 -1.55
C THR A 61 -2.06 17.28 -2.51
N ALA A 62 -1.57 17.49 -3.74
CA ALA A 62 -2.28 18.16 -4.83
C ALA A 62 -3.50 17.38 -5.36
N ARG A 63 -3.65 16.09 -5.03
CA ARG A 63 -4.81 15.28 -5.43
C ARG A 63 -6.07 15.65 -4.64
N SER A 64 -7.22 15.27 -5.18
CA SER A 64 -8.52 15.45 -4.51
C SER A 64 -8.56 14.69 -3.19
N LYS A 65 -9.38 15.18 -2.23
CA LYS A 65 -9.52 14.53 -0.92
C LYS A 65 -9.93 13.06 -1.04
N SER A 66 -10.94 12.77 -1.86
CA SER A 66 -11.44 11.40 -2.07
C SER A 66 -10.36 10.48 -2.64
N ASP A 67 -9.57 10.95 -3.61
CA ASP A 67 -8.48 10.16 -4.19
C ASP A 67 -7.38 9.87 -3.16
N LYS A 68 -7.00 10.89 -2.36
CA LYS A 68 -6.05 10.71 -1.25
C LYS A 68 -6.55 9.68 -0.25
N ASP A 69 -7.79 9.80 0.21
CA ASP A 69 -8.37 8.90 1.21
C ASP A 69 -8.40 7.44 0.71
N ASN A 70 -8.73 7.24 -0.57
CA ASN A 70 -8.72 5.92 -1.21
C ASN A 70 -7.30 5.33 -1.28
N ILE A 71 -6.31 6.10 -1.69
CA ILE A 71 -4.92 5.65 -1.77
C ILE A 71 -4.36 5.33 -0.38
N LEU A 72 -4.63 6.18 0.62
CA LEU A 72 -4.22 5.95 2.01
C LEU A 72 -4.89 4.70 2.59
N SER A 73 -6.16 4.44 2.26
CA SER A 73 -6.85 3.19 2.61
C SER A 73 -6.13 1.97 2.02
N GLY A 74 -5.72 2.06 0.75
CA GLY A 74 -4.89 1.06 0.09
C GLY A 74 -3.58 0.79 0.86
N PHE A 75 -2.86 1.85 1.21
CA PHE A 75 -1.58 1.72 1.93
C PHE A 75 -1.77 1.14 3.33
N ARG A 76 -2.79 1.57 4.08
CA ARG A 76 -3.12 1.00 5.40
C ARG A 76 -3.42 -0.50 5.30
N ALA A 77 -4.14 -0.93 4.27
CA ALA A 77 -4.40 -2.36 4.03
C ALA A 77 -3.10 -3.14 3.74
N TYR A 78 -2.16 -2.57 3.00
CA TYR A 78 -0.86 -3.21 2.76
C TYR A 78 -0.03 -3.33 4.05
N ILE A 79 0.00 -2.29 4.89
CA ILE A 79 0.65 -2.35 6.21
C ILE A 79 0.01 -3.43 7.08
N LYS A 80 -1.33 -3.52 7.09
CA LYS A 80 -2.07 -4.56 7.81
C LYS A 80 -1.70 -5.97 7.33
N TYR A 81 -1.58 -6.18 6.02
CA TYR A 81 -1.10 -7.44 5.46
C TYR A 81 0.31 -7.80 5.94
N ILE A 82 1.25 -6.85 5.93
CA ILE A 82 2.62 -7.10 6.38
C ILE A 82 2.67 -7.41 7.89
N LYS A 83 1.85 -6.74 8.72
CA LYS A 83 1.65 -7.09 10.14
C LYS A 83 1.14 -8.52 10.30
N TRP A 84 0.10 -8.90 9.54
CA TRP A 84 -0.46 -10.25 9.56
C TRP A 84 0.57 -11.33 9.22
N ILE A 85 1.41 -11.13 8.19
CA ILE A 85 2.48 -12.09 7.86
C ILE A 85 3.45 -12.26 9.03
N LYS A 86 3.80 -11.17 9.72
CA LYS A 86 4.75 -11.21 10.84
C LYS A 86 4.19 -11.96 12.05
N GLU A 87 2.88 -11.87 12.27
CA GLU A 87 2.18 -12.51 13.39
C GLU A 87 1.86 -13.99 13.14
N ASN A 88 1.82 -14.42 11.88
CA ASN A 88 1.47 -15.78 11.46
C ASN A 88 2.67 -16.55 10.86
N LYS A 89 3.88 -16.17 11.30
CA LYS A 89 5.16 -16.81 10.96
C LYS A 89 5.73 -17.50 12.20
#